data_AF-A0A2N0WHR6-F1
#
_entry.id   AF-A0A2N0WHR6-F1
#
_cell.length_a   1.000
_cell.length_b   1.000
_cell.length_c   1.000
_cell.angle_alpha   90.00
_cell.angle_beta   90.00
_cell.angle_gamma   90.00
#
_symmetry.space_group_name_H-M   'P 1'
#
loop_
_entity.id
_entity.type
_entity.pdbx_description
1 polymer ?
#
loop_
_entity_poly.entity_id
_entity_poly.type
_entity_poly.pdbx_seq_one_letter_code
_entity_poly.pdbx_strand_id
1 'polypeptide(L)'
;MKHLLWIYLLASLVLFALFAILSYGYGNGYVYIYWRDWQFQSGVWGLITLFLVISLLAQLAWLFGKRYFAREQRKKETILHFKDLHPYEQLGIVWLLEAAKDQQVFIERVYTQSGLLNHIIDAQFDYKNGDYETALQSLEKSAPMAFELAELQRIDIYLEQQETQKALSHLEFLAQHQLSPWLIEIETAYQQRITALWGKLALQEPWLFLQTTQYGLLDAEHRDLWLQQLLIRFDQASVDDLAALQQRYLVLQDEIQTRPYTSKVLWLKLLARMPEMSVQHEDLALHLLQDQFDPEVFYLWFQQQLLKQIPDYTYVEQRIMQLEQRYTSVPMLSFAKWHIYVATQRQADAEQLLTLYPDNILMSYLRIKSTLGDNPDLIRQLNLIFENDVNFLNFKI
;
A
#
# COMPACT_ATOMS: atom_id res chain seq x y z
N MET A 1 -31.44 34.83 0.02
CA MET A 1 -30.86 36.02 0.68
C MET A 1 -30.63 37.21 -0.26
N LYS A 2 -30.06 37.04 -1.46
CA LYS A 2 -29.85 38.15 -2.43
C LYS A 2 -31.14 38.92 -2.80
N HIS A 3 -32.25 38.23 -3.03
CA HIS A 3 -33.54 38.86 -3.40
C HIS A 3 -34.15 39.72 -2.27
N LEU A 4 -34.00 39.31 -1.00
CA LEU A 4 -34.46 40.07 0.15
C LEU A 4 -33.66 41.37 0.31
N LEU A 5 -32.34 41.32 0.11
CA LEU A 5 -31.49 42.52 0.14
C LEU A 5 -31.87 43.54 -0.95
N TRP A 6 -32.21 43.08 -2.15
CA TRP A 6 -32.69 43.95 -3.24
C TRP A 6 -34.03 44.62 -2.90
N ILE A 7 -34.96 43.91 -2.26
CA ILE A 7 -36.23 44.49 -1.82
C ILE A 7 -36.01 45.55 -0.74
N TYR A 8 -35.14 45.30 0.25
CA TYR A 8 -34.84 46.27 1.29
C TYR A 8 -34.11 47.51 0.74
N LEU A 9 -33.20 47.34 -0.24
CA LEU A 9 -32.51 48.43 -0.91
C LEU A 9 -33.48 49.28 -1.76
N LEU A 10 -34.40 48.63 -2.47
CA LEU A 10 -35.42 49.32 -3.25
C LEU A 10 -36.40 50.08 -2.34
N ALA A 11 -36.84 49.46 -1.25
CA ALA A 11 -37.69 50.11 -0.26
C ALA A 11 -36.98 51.31 0.40
N SER A 12 -35.67 51.22 0.70
CA SER A 12 -34.91 52.34 1.25
C SER A 12 -34.71 53.46 0.23
N LEU A 13 -34.53 53.14 -1.05
CA LEU A 13 -34.45 54.11 -2.15
C LEU A 13 -35.77 54.86 -2.36
N VAL A 14 -36.91 54.17 -2.28
CA VAL A 14 -38.23 54.81 -2.36
C VAL A 14 -38.48 55.73 -1.17
N LEU A 15 -38.12 55.28 0.04
CA LEU A 15 -38.18 56.11 1.25
C LEU A 15 -37.27 57.34 1.14
N PHE A 16 -36.06 57.17 0.61
CA PHE A 16 -35.11 58.25 0.36
C PHE A 16 -35.67 59.29 -0.63
N ALA A 17 -36.24 58.83 -1.75
CA ALA A 17 -36.84 59.72 -2.76
C ALA A 17 -38.02 60.52 -2.18
N LEU A 18 -38.87 59.88 -1.36
CA LEU A 18 -39.97 60.56 -0.66
C LEU A 18 -39.46 61.63 0.32
N PHE A 19 -38.43 61.33 1.11
CA PHE A 19 -37.86 62.29 2.06
C PHE A 19 -37.11 63.44 1.38
N ALA A 20 -36.43 63.18 0.25
CA ALA A 20 -35.74 64.20 -0.52
C ALA A 20 -36.72 65.22 -1.15
N ILE A 21 -37.89 64.75 -1.59
CA ILE A 21 -38.95 65.63 -2.12
C ILE A 21 -39.56 66.46 -0.98
N LEU A 22 -39.79 65.86 0.19
CA LEU A 22 -40.36 66.54 1.36
C LEU A 22 -39.39 67.57 1.98
N SER A 23 -38.07 67.43 1.79
CA SER A 23 -37.07 68.38 2.29
C SER A 23 -36.71 69.50 1.31
N TYR A 24 -37.32 69.54 0.12
CA TYR A 24 -37.02 70.53 -0.91
C TYR A 24 -37.63 71.89 -0.54
N GLY A 25 -36.85 72.75 0.13
CA GLY A 25 -37.23 74.14 0.43
C GLY A 25 -36.97 74.63 1.87
N TYR A 26 -36.70 73.73 2.81
CA TYR A 26 -36.35 74.07 4.20
C TYR A 26 -34.99 73.42 4.53
N GLY A 27 -33.94 74.23 4.71
CA GLY A 27 -32.55 73.76 4.83
C GLY A 27 -32.34 72.66 5.88
N ASN A 28 -31.35 71.77 5.66
CA ASN A 28 -30.91 70.63 6.48
C ASN A 28 -31.67 70.40 7.79
N GLY A 29 -32.95 70.01 7.70
CA GLY A 29 -33.91 70.03 8.81
C GLY A 29 -33.33 69.63 10.16
N TYR A 30 -33.55 70.45 11.17
CA TYR A 30 -33.16 70.18 12.54
C TYR A 30 -34.22 69.33 13.23
N VAL A 31 -33.80 68.20 13.80
CA VAL A 31 -34.66 67.38 14.64
C VAL A 31 -34.20 67.50 16.08
N TYR A 32 -35.11 67.96 16.93
CA TYR A 32 -34.92 68.05 18.37
C TYR A 32 -35.78 66.98 19.04
N ILE A 33 -35.13 65.98 19.62
CA ILE A 33 -35.81 64.95 20.40
C ILE A 33 -35.55 65.27 21.88
N TYR A 34 -36.62 65.61 22.59
CA TYR A 34 -36.61 65.82 24.03
C TYR A 34 -37.34 64.67 24.70
N TRP A 35 -36.61 63.84 25.44
CA TRP A 35 -37.19 62.78 26.25
C TRP A 35 -36.59 62.83 27.66
N ARG A 36 -37.39 63.28 28.62
CA ARG A 36 -36.99 63.42 30.03
C ARG A 36 -35.75 64.34 30.14
N ASP A 37 -34.63 63.90 30.70
CA ASP A 37 -33.40 64.71 30.79
C ASP A 37 -32.47 64.58 29.57
N TRP A 38 -32.87 63.81 28.56
CA TRP A 38 -32.07 63.62 27.34
C TRP A 38 -32.49 64.59 26.24
N GLN A 39 -31.55 65.43 25.84
CA GLN A 39 -31.68 66.35 24.72
C GLN A 39 -30.81 65.86 23.57
N PHE A 40 -31.43 65.45 22.47
CA PHE A 40 -30.72 65.04 21.26
C PHE A 40 -30.99 66.02 20.12
N GLN A 41 -29.93 66.69 19.67
CA GLN A 41 -29.94 67.63 18.55
C GLN A 41 -29.19 67.00 17.38
N SER A 42 -29.89 66.76 16.27
CA SER A 42 -29.25 66.25 15.05
C SER A 42 -29.96 66.75 13.80
N GLY A 43 -29.26 66.77 12.67
CA GLY A 43 -29.90 66.94 11.37
C GLY A 43 -30.70 65.70 10.98
N VAL A 44 -31.72 65.85 10.14
CA VAL A 44 -32.53 64.73 9.60
C VAL A 44 -31.62 63.60 9.06
N TRP A 45 -30.53 63.96 8.38
CA TRP A 45 -29.53 63.01 7.87
C TRP A 45 -28.82 62.22 8.97
N GLY A 46 -28.51 62.85 10.11
CA GLY A 46 -27.86 62.19 11.25
C GLY A 46 -28.79 61.19 11.96
N LEU A 47 -30.09 61.45 11.96
CA LEU A 47 -31.08 60.50 12.47
C LEU A 47 -31.27 59.29 11.54
N ILE A 48 -31.31 59.51 10.22
CA ILE A 48 -31.44 58.42 9.25
C ILE A 48 -30.21 57.50 9.31
N THR A 49 -29.00 58.05 9.41
CA THR A 49 -27.77 57.23 9.55
C THR A 49 -27.76 56.47 10.87
N LEU A 50 -28.20 57.09 11.98
CA LEU A 50 -28.34 56.41 13.27
C LEU A 50 -29.31 55.22 13.16
N PHE A 51 -30.47 55.38 12.53
CA PHE A 51 -31.44 54.31 12.32
C PHE A 51 -30.87 53.16 11.47
N LEU A 52 -30.12 53.48 10.41
CA LEU A 52 -29.44 52.47 9.58
C LEU A 52 -28.40 51.70 10.39
N VAL A 53 -27.60 52.37 11.21
CA VAL A 53 -26.59 51.73 12.07
C VAL A 53 -27.25 50.84 13.12
N ILE A 54 -28.32 51.31 13.77
CA ILE A 54 -29.07 50.49 14.75
C ILE A 54 -29.71 49.28 14.07
N SER A 55 -30.27 49.44 12.88
CA SER A 55 -30.84 48.34 12.09
C SER A 55 -29.77 47.30 11.71
N LEU A 56 -28.59 47.75 11.25
CA LEU A 56 -27.46 46.89 10.94
C LEU A 56 -26.98 46.12 12.19
N LEU A 57 -26.84 46.79 13.33
CA LEU A 57 -26.44 46.17 14.59
C LEU A 57 -27.47 45.15 15.08
N ALA A 58 -28.76 45.46 14.95
CA ALA A 58 -29.84 44.53 15.29
C ALA A 58 -29.84 43.29 14.37
N GLN A 59 -29.59 43.47 13.06
CA GLN A 59 -29.46 42.36 12.11
C GLN A 59 -28.24 41.48 12.40
N LEU A 60 -27.08 42.08 12.71
CA LEU A 60 -25.89 41.35 13.11
C LEU A 60 -26.14 40.58 14.41
N ALA A 61 -26.70 41.23 15.43
CA ALA A 61 -27.06 40.59 16.70
C ALA A 61 -28.05 39.43 16.50
N TRP A 62 -29.04 39.58 15.63
CA TRP A 62 -29.98 38.51 15.29
C TRP A 62 -29.30 37.32 14.59
N LEU A 63 -28.39 37.57 13.64
CA LEU A 63 -27.66 36.52 12.95
C LEU A 63 -26.74 35.75 13.91
N PHE A 64 -26.00 36.47 14.76
CA PHE A 64 -25.14 35.86 15.78
C PHE A 64 -25.95 35.11 16.83
N GLY A 65 -27.02 35.72 17.34
CA GLY A 65 -27.94 35.11 18.30
C GLY A 65 -28.57 33.83 17.74
N LYS A 66 -29.12 33.87 16.52
CA LYS A 66 -29.71 32.70 15.86
C LYS A 66 -28.69 31.57 15.68
N ARG A 67 -27.46 31.88 15.27
CA ARG A 67 -26.39 30.87 15.15
C ARG A 67 -26.01 30.28 16.51
N TYR A 68 -25.91 31.11 17.54
CA TYR A 68 -25.58 30.67 18.89
C TYR A 68 -26.66 29.77 19.49
N PHE A 69 -27.92 30.21 19.45
CA PHE A 69 -29.06 29.42 19.94
C PHE A 69 -29.25 28.13 19.14
N ALA A 70 -29.11 28.14 17.82
CA ALA A 70 -29.19 26.92 17.01
C ALA A 70 -28.06 25.92 17.36
N ARG A 71 -26.86 26.39 17.73
CA ARG A 71 -25.75 25.53 18.14
C ARG A 71 -26.00 24.88 19.51
N GLU A 72 -26.53 25.64 20.46
CA GLU A 72 -26.88 25.13 21.79
C GLU A 72 -28.10 24.19 21.77
N GLN A 73 -29.08 24.48 20.92
CA GLN A 73 -30.27 23.64 20.77
C GLN A 73 -29.91 22.27 20.15
N ARG A 74 -29.01 22.23 19.17
CA ARG A 74 -28.50 20.99 18.56
C ARG A 74 -27.74 20.07 19.51
N LYS A 75 -27.14 20.60 20.59
CA LYS A 75 -26.48 19.75 21.62
C LYS A 75 -27.49 18.99 22.48
N LYS A 76 -28.75 19.43 22.50
CA LYS A 76 -29.82 18.89 23.36
C LYS A 76 -30.87 18.08 22.60
N GLU A 77 -30.96 18.24 21.28
CA GLU A 77 -31.88 17.50 20.44
C GLU A 77 -31.35 16.09 20.18
N THR A 78 -32.16 15.09 20.55
CA THR A 78 -31.95 13.69 20.16
C THR A 78 -32.18 13.60 18.65
N ILE A 79 -31.12 13.32 17.89
CA ILE A 79 -31.17 13.28 16.44
C ILE A 79 -31.89 11.98 16.02
N LEU A 80 -33.09 12.12 15.44
CA LEU A 80 -33.93 10.98 15.04
C LEU A 80 -33.84 10.66 13.54
N HIS A 81 -33.35 11.58 12.70
CA HIS A 81 -33.30 11.40 11.25
C HIS A 81 -31.92 11.74 10.67
N PHE A 82 -31.44 10.87 9.77
CA PHE A 82 -30.13 11.01 9.12
C PHE A 82 -29.99 12.33 8.34
N LYS A 83 -31.06 12.81 7.70
CA LYS A 83 -31.05 14.05 6.89
C LYS A 83 -30.81 15.32 7.70
N ASP A 84 -31.03 15.27 9.01
CA ASP A 84 -30.91 16.43 9.91
C ASP A 84 -29.49 16.59 10.47
N LEU A 85 -28.63 15.58 10.27
CA LEU A 85 -27.21 15.63 10.63
C LEU A 85 -26.43 16.62 9.78
N HIS A 86 -25.29 17.09 10.29
CA HIS A 86 -24.38 17.90 9.50
C HIS A 86 -23.80 17.08 8.32
N PRO A 87 -23.55 17.66 7.13
CA PRO A 87 -22.97 16.92 5.99
C PRO A 87 -21.70 16.14 6.33
N TYR A 88 -20.82 16.67 7.17
CA TYR A 88 -19.63 15.94 7.66
C TYR A 88 -19.95 14.74 8.55
N GLU A 89 -21.00 14.83 9.39
CA GLU A 89 -21.47 13.71 10.22
C GLU A 89 -22.16 12.65 9.35
N GLN A 90 -22.93 13.09 8.34
CA GLN A 90 -23.53 12.20 7.34
C GLN A 90 -22.46 11.46 6.56
N LEU A 91 -21.42 12.16 6.07
CA LEU A 91 -20.27 11.55 5.41
C LEU A 91 -19.54 10.58 6.35
N GLY A 92 -19.34 10.95 7.62
CA GLY A 92 -18.72 10.10 8.62
C GLY A 92 -19.51 8.80 8.86
N ILE A 93 -20.84 8.89 9.00
CA ILE A 93 -21.70 7.70 9.15
C ILE A 93 -21.69 6.86 7.89
N VAL A 94 -21.79 7.47 6.70
CA VAL A 94 -21.74 6.75 5.43
C VAL A 94 -20.41 6.03 5.26
N TRP A 95 -19.30 6.65 5.66
CA TRP A 95 -17.97 6.05 5.65
C TRP A 95 -17.87 4.89 6.66
N LEU A 96 -18.34 5.07 7.90
CA LEU A 96 -18.34 4.03 8.93
C LEU A 96 -19.20 2.81 8.57
N LEU A 97 -20.25 3.01 7.79
CA LEU A 97 -21.14 1.95 7.32
C LEU A 97 -20.71 1.36 5.97
N GLU A 98 -19.60 1.83 5.39
CA GLU A 98 -19.13 1.48 4.04
C GLU A 98 -20.18 1.69 2.94
N ALA A 99 -21.19 2.52 3.19
CA ALA A 99 -22.37 2.74 2.34
C ALA A 99 -22.14 3.78 1.23
N ALA A 100 -20.88 4.03 0.87
CA ALA A 100 -20.53 5.09 -0.08
C ALA A 100 -21.13 4.86 -1.46
N LYS A 101 -21.24 3.60 -1.90
CA LYS A 101 -21.85 3.25 -3.19
C LYS A 101 -23.36 3.52 -3.20
N ASP A 102 -24.07 3.11 -2.15
CA ASP A 102 -25.52 3.31 -2.02
C ASP A 102 -25.91 4.78 -1.87
N GLN A 103 -25.01 5.60 -1.35
CA GLN A 103 -25.20 7.04 -1.13
C GLN A 103 -24.40 7.93 -2.11
N GLN A 104 -24.05 7.42 -3.30
CA GLN A 104 -23.29 8.14 -4.32
C GLN A 104 -23.88 9.54 -4.60
N VAL A 105 -25.19 9.62 -4.88
CA VAL A 105 -25.89 10.89 -5.20
C VAL A 105 -25.79 11.91 -4.06
N PHE A 106 -25.74 11.45 -2.81
CA PHE A 106 -25.55 12.33 -1.67
C PHE A 106 -24.11 12.87 -1.63
N ILE A 107 -23.12 11.99 -1.79
CA ILE A 107 -21.70 12.35 -1.72
C ILE A 107 -21.34 13.34 -2.85
N GLU A 108 -21.73 13.04 -4.09
CA GLU A 108 -21.53 13.93 -5.25
C GLU A 108 -22.13 15.32 -4.99
N ARG A 109 -23.35 15.38 -4.42
CA ARG A 109 -24.00 16.65 -4.08
C ARG A 109 -23.23 17.46 -3.04
N VAL A 110 -22.62 16.81 -2.05
CA VAL A 110 -21.80 17.48 -1.05
C VAL A 110 -20.55 18.08 -1.68
N TYR A 111 -19.94 17.38 -2.64
CA TYR A 111 -18.71 17.82 -3.30
C TYR A 111 -18.90 18.66 -4.56
N THR A 112 -20.13 18.84 -5.07
CA THR A 112 -20.42 19.64 -6.29
C THR A 112 -19.88 21.08 -6.21
N GLN A 113 -19.82 21.67 -5.02
CA GLN A 113 -19.31 23.03 -4.81
C GLN A 113 -17.81 23.07 -4.50
N SER A 114 -17.16 21.92 -4.36
CA SER A 114 -15.74 21.83 -4.05
C SER A 114 -14.90 22.02 -5.31
N GLY A 115 -14.23 23.17 -5.42
CA GLY A 115 -13.28 23.42 -6.51
C GLY A 115 -12.08 22.46 -6.51
N LEU A 116 -11.79 21.80 -5.39
CA LEU A 116 -10.64 20.90 -5.25
C LEU A 116 -11.01 19.44 -5.52
N LEU A 117 -12.10 18.95 -4.93
CA LEU A 117 -12.40 17.51 -4.87
C LEU A 117 -13.53 17.05 -5.80
N ASN A 118 -14.33 17.95 -6.39
CA ASN A 118 -15.50 17.56 -7.18
C ASN A 118 -15.17 16.50 -8.23
N HIS A 119 -14.24 16.82 -9.12
CA HIS A 119 -13.85 15.94 -10.23
C HIS A 119 -13.13 14.65 -9.81
N ILE A 120 -12.46 14.64 -8.64
CA ILE A 120 -11.80 13.46 -8.09
C ILE A 120 -12.84 12.50 -7.51
N ILE A 121 -13.83 13.03 -6.80
CA ILE A 121 -14.93 12.24 -6.24
C ILE A 121 -15.80 11.66 -7.36
N ASP A 122 -16.14 12.45 -8.38
CA ASP A 122 -16.86 11.96 -9.56
C ASP A 122 -16.11 10.80 -10.22
N ALA A 123 -14.80 10.99 -10.48
CA ALA A 123 -13.96 9.94 -11.03
C ALA A 123 -13.90 8.69 -10.14
N GLN A 124 -13.96 8.84 -8.81
CA GLN A 124 -13.86 7.73 -7.88
C GLN A 124 -15.12 6.86 -7.91
N PHE A 125 -16.28 7.46 -8.17
CA PHE A 125 -17.50 6.70 -8.41
C PHE A 125 -17.49 6.02 -9.76
N ASP A 126 -17.08 6.73 -10.83
CA ASP A 126 -16.92 6.14 -12.16
C ASP A 126 -15.97 4.93 -12.13
N TYR A 127 -14.82 5.06 -11.47
CA TYR A 127 -13.87 3.97 -11.23
C TYR A 127 -14.52 2.76 -10.54
N LYS A 128 -15.30 3.00 -9.46
CA LYS A 128 -15.99 1.94 -8.73
C LYS A 128 -17.13 1.29 -9.51
N ASN A 129 -17.64 1.97 -10.53
CA ASN A 129 -18.66 1.45 -11.43
C ASN A 129 -18.05 0.70 -12.63
N GLY A 130 -16.73 0.77 -12.81
CA GLY A 130 -16.00 0.14 -13.92
C GLY A 130 -15.83 1.03 -15.14
N ASP A 131 -16.30 2.28 -15.09
CA ASP A 131 -16.24 3.24 -16.19
C ASP A 131 -14.90 4.00 -16.17
N TYR A 132 -13.82 3.28 -16.49
CA TYR A 132 -12.46 3.80 -16.37
C TYR A 132 -12.15 4.99 -17.29
N GLU A 133 -12.69 5.01 -18.51
CA GLU A 133 -12.47 6.12 -19.45
C GLU A 133 -13.10 7.42 -18.97
N THR A 134 -14.33 7.37 -18.43
CA THR A 134 -15.00 8.56 -17.89
C THR A 134 -14.32 9.03 -16.62
N ALA A 135 -13.86 8.11 -15.77
CA ALA A 135 -13.05 8.43 -14.60
C ALA A 135 -11.79 9.22 -15.00
N LEU A 136 -11.04 8.77 -16.00
CA LEU A 136 -9.85 9.48 -16.49
C LEU A 136 -10.18 10.88 -17.03
N GLN A 137 -11.24 11.02 -17.83
CA GLN A 137 -11.71 12.31 -18.34
C GLN A 137 -12.13 13.28 -17.23
N SER A 138 -12.71 12.76 -16.15
CA SER A 138 -13.04 13.54 -14.96
C SER A 138 -11.77 14.00 -14.25
N LEU A 139 -10.76 13.13 -14.11
CA LEU A 139 -9.47 13.49 -13.50
C LEU A 139 -8.69 14.54 -14.30
N GLU A 140 -8.83 14.61 -15.63
CA GLU A 140 -8.24 15.69 -16.46
C GLU A 140 -8.76 17.09 -16.09
N LYS A 141 -9.98 17.19 -15.57
CA LYS A 141 -10.60 18.44 -15.15
C LYS A 141 -10.26 18.81 -13.70
N SER A 142 -9.51 17.97 -12.99
CA SER A 142 -9.15 18.20 -11.60
C SER A 142 -8.33 19.49 -11.42
N ALA A 143 -8.47 20.12 -10.25
CA ALA A 143 -7.73 21.33 -9.96
C ALA A 143 -6.22 21.02 -9.83
N PRO A 144 -5.32 21.89 -10.33
CA PRO A 144 -3.87 21.67 -10.22
C PRO A 144 -3.38 21.48 -8.77
N MET A 145 -4.08 22.04 -7.79
CA MET A 145 -3.75 21.90 -6.36
C MET A 145 -4.07 20.50 -5.78
N ALA A 146 -4.86 19.69 -6.48
CA ALA A 146 -5.24 18.33 -6.10
C ALA A 146 -4.53 17.27 -6.96
N PHE A 147 -3.47 17.68 -7.65
CA PHE A 147 -2.74 16.85 -8.61
C PHE A 147 -2.33 15.49 -8.02
N GLU A 148 -1.75 15.46 -6.83
CA GLU A 148 -1.28 14.21 -6.21
C GLU A 148 -2.42 13.21 -6.00
N LEU A 149 -3.59 13.68 -5.55
CA LEU A 149 -4.75 12.81 -5.36
C LEU A 149 -5.30 12.30 -6.71
N ALA A 150 -5.33 13.15 -7.73
CA ALA A 150 -5.76 12.76 -9.06
C ALA A 150 -4.80 11.72 -9.68
N GLU A 151 -3.49 11.89 -9.50
CA GLU A 151 -2.47 10.97 -9.99
C GLU A 151 -2.55 9.61 -9.29
N LEU A 152 -2.71 9.57 -7.97
CA LEU A 152 -2.89 8.30 -7.25
C LEU A 152 -4.05 7.49 -7.83
N GLN A 153 -5.16 8.16 -8.15
CA GLN A 153 -6.32 7.51 -8.73
C GLN A 153 -6.11 7.11 -10.20
N ARG A 154 -5.39 7.92 -11.00
CA ARG A 154 -4.99 7.54 -12.36
C ARG A 154 -4.17 6.26 -12.37
N ILE A 155 -3.23 6.13 -11.43
CA ILE A 155 -2.40 4.93 -11.29
C ILE A 155 -3.28 3.72 -10.97
N ASP A 156 -4.23 3.83 -10.04
CA ASP A 156 -5.19 2.73 -9.76
C ASP A 156 -5.94 2.29 -11.02
N ILE A 157 -6.45 3.25 -11.80
CA ILE A 157 -7.18 2.98 -13.04
C ILE A 157 -6.28 2.26 -14.04
N TYR A 158 -5.05 2.74 -14.28
CA TYR A 158 -4.11 2.08 -15.19
C TYR A 158 -3.75 0.67 -14.74
N LEU A 159 -3.61 0.43 -13.43
CA LEU A 159 -3.37 -0.90 -12.88
C LEU A 159 -4.58 -1.84 -13.04
N GLU A 160 -5.82 -1.33 -12.98
CA GLU A 160 -7.02 -2.13 -13.28
C GLU A 160 -7.15 -2.44 -14.77
N GLN A 161 -6.78 -1.49 -15.63
CA GLN A 161 -6.79 -1.66 -17.09
C GLN A 161 -5.61 -2.47 -17.64
N GLN A 162 -4.73 -2.99 -16.77
CA GLN A 162 -3.50 -3.69 -17.14
C GLN A 162 -2.51 -2.84 -17.97
N GLU A 163 -2.63 -1.51 -17.91
CA GLU A 163 -1.69 -0.56 -18.52
C GLU A 163 -0.50 -0.30 -17.59
N THR A 164 0.18 -1.37 -17.17
CA THR A 164 1.21 -1.35 -16.12
C THR A 164 2.40 -0.45 -16.43
N GLN A 165 2.79 -0.32 -17.70
CA GLN A 165 3.86 0.60 -18.11
C GLN A 165 3.49 2.07 -17.84
N LYS A 166 2.25 2.47 -18.11
CA LYS A 166 1.79 3.83 -17.80
C LYS A 166 1.74 4.02 -16.29
N ALA A 167 1.15 3.07 -15.56
CA ALA A 167 1.12 3.09 -14.11
C ALA A 167 2.52 3.27 -13.50
N LEU A 168 3.52 2.55 -14.01
CA LEU A 168 4.92 2.68 -13.60
C LEU A 168 5.44 4.12 -13.81
N SER A 169 5.28 4.69 -15.02
CA SER A 169 5.76 6.05 -15.30
C SER A 169 5.15 7.10 -14.36
N HIS A 170 3.85 6.97 -14.07
CA HIS A 170 3.16 7.87 -13.14
C HIS A 170 3.62 7.66 -11.68
N LEU A 171 3.87 6.41 -11.28
CA LEU A 171 4.43 6.10 -9.96
C LEU A 171 5.84 6.67 -9.78
N GLU A 172 6.71 6.50 -10.76
CA GLU A 172 8.07 7.07 -10.74
C GLU A 172 8.04 8.60 -10.69
N PHE A 173 7.11 9.23 -11.41
CA PHE A 173 6.90 10.67 -11.34
C PHE A 173 6.53 11.12 -9.93
N LEU A 174 5.53 10.49 -9.30
CA LEU A 174 5.12 10.84 -7.93
C LEU A 174 6.24 10.64 -6.92
N ALA A 175 7.11 9.67 -7.14
CA ALA A 175 8.20 9.36 -6.23
C ALA A 175 9.35 10.39 -6.31
N GLN A 176 9.43 11.19 -7.37
CA GLN A 176 10.35 12.33 -7.50
C GLN A 176 9.69 13.68 -7.20
N HIS A 177 8.36 13.71 -7.14
CA HIS A 177 7.56 14.92 -6.95
C HIS A 177 7.59 15.38 -5.48
N GLN A 178 7.73 16.69 -5.27
CA GLN A 178 7.67 17.27 -3.93
C GLN A 178 6.22 17.37 -3.45
N LEU A 179 5.93 16.76 -2.29
CA LEU A 179 4.59 16.75 -1.71
C LEU A 179 4.07 18.17 -1.46
N SER A 180 2.84 18.44 -1.90
CA SER A 180 2.16 19.71 -1.66
C SER A 180 2.04 20.06 -0.16
N PRO A 181 2.16 21.34 0.24
CA PRO A 181 2.18 21.75 1.65
C PRO A 181 0.99 21.31 2.49
N TRP A 182 -0.19 21.21 1.87
CA TRP A 182 -1.43 20.83 2.56
C TRP A 182 -1.55 19.30 2.81
N LEU A 183 -0.74 18.49 2.13
CA LEU A 183 -0.69 17.03 2.34
C LEU A 183 0.34 16.64 3.41
N ILE A 184 1.20 17.56 3.87
CA ILE A 184 2.25 17.28 4.87
C ILE A 184 1.64 16.73 6.17
N GLU A 185 0.50 17.28 6.61
CA GLU A 185 -0.17 16.83 7.84
C GLU A 185 -0.65 15.36 7.75
N ILE A 186 -0.81 14.83 6.54
CA ILE A 186 -1.27 13.46 6.27
C ILE A 186 -0.27 12.67 5.41
N GLU A 187 1.01 13.05 5.43
CA GLU A 187 2.07 12.45 4.62
C GLU A 187 2.15 10.94 4.82
N THR A 188 1.99 10.46 6.04
CA THR A 188 2.03 9.02 6.36
C THR A 188 0.96 8.24 5.62
N ALA A 189 -0.28 8.76 5.53
CA ALA A 189 -1.36 8.13 4.80
C ALA A 189 -1.12 8.17 3.28
N TYR A 190 -0.56 9.28 2.78
CA TYR A 190 -0.15 9.40 1.39
C TYR A 190 0.93 8.38 1.01
N GLN A 191 1.98 8.24 1.82
CA GLN A 191 3.03 7.25 1.61
C GLN A 191 2.50 5.82 1.67
N GLN A 192 1.61 5.51 2.63
CA GLN A 192 0.95 4.21 2.67
C GLN A 192 0.17 3.91 1.39
N ARG A 193 -0.52 4.90 0.83
CA ARG A 193 -1.24 4.74 -0.44
C ARG A 193 -0.28 4.47 -1.60
N ILE A 194 0.84 5.19 -1.68
CA ILE A 194 1.88 4.96 -2.69
C ILE A 194 2.46 3.55 -2.56
N THR A 195 2.84 3.13 -1.35
CA THR A 195 3.37 1.77 -1.08
C THR A 195 2.39 0.70 -1.54
N ALA A 196 1.09 0.88 -1.30
CA ALA A 196 0.07 -0.06 -1.76
C ALA A 196 -0.03 -0.14 -3.30
N LEU A 197 0.11 0.99 -4.01
CA LEU A 197 0.13 1.03 -5.47
C LEU A 197 1.38 0.35 -6.05
N TRP A 198 2.55 0.58 -5.44
CA TRP A 198 3.77 -0.16 -5.79
C TRP A 198 3.62 -1.65 -5.54
N GLY A 199 3.01 -2.04 -4.42
CA GLY A 199 2.66 -3.42 -4.13
C GLY A 199 1.80 -4.04 -5.22
N LYS A 200 0.72 -3.37 -5.61
CA LYS A 200 -0.16 -3.84 -6.68
C LYS A 200 0.57 -4.00 -8.03
N LEU A 201 1.40 -3.02 -8.41
CA LEU A 201 2.24 -3.11 -9.62
C LEU A 201 3.19 -4.32 -9.54
N ALA A 202 3.92 -4.47 -8.44
CA ALA A 202 4.90 -5.53 -8.23
C ALA A 202 4.28 -6.93 -8.26
N LEU A 203 3.02 -7.08 -7.85
CA LEU A 203 2.31 -8.35 -7.92
C LEU A 203 1.75 -8.66 -9.31
N GLN A 204 1.32 -7.64 -10.07
CA GLN A 204 0.84 -7.82 -11.43
C GLN A 204 1.97 -8.12 -12.42
N GLU A 205 3.04 -7.31 -12.36
CA GLU A 205 4.22 -7.39 -13.25
C GLU A 205 5.53 -7.36 -12.44
N PRO A 206 5.94 -8.51 -11.86
CA PRO A 206 7.06 -8.57 -10.92
C PRO A 206 8.42 -8.26 -11.55
N TRP A 207 8.59 -8.57 -12.83
CA TRP A 207 9.80 -8.26 -13.60
C TRP A 207 9.88 -6.79 -13.99
N LEU A 208 8.76 -6.18 -14.38
CA LEU A 208 8.70 -4.75 -14.66
C LEU A 208 9.09 -3.93 -13.42
N PHE A 209 8.66 -4.35 -12.23
CA PHE A 209 9.00 -3.68 -10.98
C PHE A 209 10.52 -3.66 -10.69
N LEU A 210 11.30 -4.64 -11.19
CA LEU A 210 12.77 -4.63 -11.03
C LEU A 210 13.45 -3.50 -11.80
N GLN A 211 12.80 -2.99 -12.85
CA GLN A 211 13.34 -1.91 -13.69
C GLN A 211 13.17 -0.52 -13.05
N THR A 212 12.47 -0.45 -11.91
CA THR A 212 12.20 0.80 -11.20
C THR A 212 13.49 1.44 -10.70
N THR A 213 13.56 2.77 -10.82
CA THR A 213 14.69 3.54 -10.28
C THR A 213 14.63 3.66 -8.74
N GLN A 214 13.45 3.45 -8.15
CA GLN A 214 13.21 3.63 -6.72
C GLN A 214 12.99 2.31 -5.99
N TYR A 215 14.11 1.82 -5.47
CA TYR A 215 14.29 0.48 -4.97
C TYR A 215 13.57 0.13 -3.65
N GLY A 216 12.84 1.03 -2.99
CA GLY A 216 12.52 0.89 -1.56
C GLY A 216 11.04 0.92 -1.13
N LEU A 217 10.08 0.92 -2.05
CA LEU A 217 8.70 1.33 -1.72
C LEU A 217 7.74 0.21 -1.35
N LEU A 218 8.22 -1.02 -1.13
CA LEU A 218 7.38 -2.14 -0.70
C LEU A 218 7.49 -2.34 0.82
N ASP A 219 6.33 -2.52 1.48
CA ASP A 219 6.29 -3.00 2.86
C ASP A 219 6.71 -4.47 2.98
N ALA A 220 6.77 -4.99 4.21
CA ALA A 220 7.25 -6.34 4.45
C ALA A 220 6.40 -7.43 3.76
N GLU A 221 5.09 -7.27 3.76
CA GLU A 221 4.15 -8.25 3.20
C GLU A 221 4.27 -8.28 1.68
N HIS A 222 4.19 -7.10 1.03
CA HIS A 222 4.27 -6.99 -0.42
C HIS A 222 5.64 -7.41 -0.96
N ARG A 223 6.73 -7.23 -0.20
CA ARG A 223 8.05 -7.75 -0.58
C ARG A 223 8.06 -9.26 -0.68
N ASP A 224 7.55 -9.96 0.34
CA ASP A 224 7.55 -11.42 0.34
C ASP A 224 6.61 -11.96 -0.75
N LEU A 225 5.44 -11.34 -0.96
CA LEU A 225 4.54 -11.69 -2.06
C LEU A 225 5.19 -11.45 -3.43
N TRP A 226 5.93 -10.35 -3.61
CA TRP A 226 6.65 -10.08 -4.85
C TRP A 226 7.73 -11.13 -5.12
N LEU A 227 8.53 -11.53 -4.12
CA LEU A 227 9.51 -12.61 -4.26
C LEU A 227 8.85 -13.94 -4.64
N GLN A 228 7.67 -14.23 -4.09
CA GLN A 228 6.89 -15.41 -4.49
C GLN A 228 6.42 -15.31 -5.95
N GLN A 229 5.95 -14.14 -6.39
CA GLN A 229 5.57 -13.93 -7.80
C GLN A 229 6.76 -14.11 -8.75
N LEU A 230 7.94 -13.62 -8.39
CA LEU A 230 9.18 -13.87 -9.15
C LEU A 230 9.50 -15.36 -9.26
N LEU A 231 9.34 -16.14 -8.18
CA LEU A 231 9.55 -17.59 -8.19
C LEU A 231 8.55 -18.32 -9.09
N ILE A 232 7.28 -17.89 -9.09
CA ILE A 232 6.21 -18.47 -9.90
C ILE A 232 6.47 -18.20 -11.39
N ARG A 233 6.85 -16.97 -11.74
CA ARG A 233 7.06 -16.53 -13.13
C ARG A 233 8.53 -16.53 -13.56
N PHE A 234 9.38 -17.31 -12.87
CA PHE A 234 10.82 -17.34 -13.14
C PHE A 234 11.16 -17.74 -14.56
N ASP A 235 10.46 -18.75 -15.09
CA ASP A 235 10.74 -19.29 -16.43
C ASP A 235 10.35 -18.32 -17.56
N GLN A 236 9.70 -17.20 -17.24
CA GLN A 236 9.33 -16.15 -18.19
C GLN A 236 10.33 -14.98 -18.21
N ALA A 237 11.35 -15.01 -17.34
CA ALA A 237 12.31 -13.92 -17.21
C ALA A 237 13.19 -13.78 -18.46
N SER A 238 13.43 -12.54 -18.88
CA SER A 238 14.46 -12.25 -19.89
C SER A 238 15.87 -12.24 -19.28
N VAL A 239 16.90 -12.21 -20.13
CA VAL A 239 18.30 -12.11 -19.66
C VAL A 239 18.53 -10.80 -18.89
N ASP A 240 17.93 -9.71 -19.34
CA ASP A 240 18.02 -8.40 -18.70
C ASP A 240 17.33 -8.40 -17.33
N ASP A 241 16.20 -9.09 -17.21
CA ASP A 241 15.47 -9.25 -15.95
C ASP A 241 16.29 -10.03 -14.92
N LEU A 242 16.94 -11.12 -15.33
CA LEU A 242 17.83 -11.89 -14.47
C LEU A 242 19.04 -11.05 -14.03
N ALA A 243 19.64 -10.29 -14.95
CA ALA A 243 20.73 -9.37 -14.60
C ALA A 243 20.28 -8.29 -13.60
N ALA A 244 19.08 -7.73 -13.77
CA ALA A 244 18.50 -6.77 -12.85
C ALA A 244 18.26 -7.40 -11.46
N LEU A 245 17.74 -8.63 -11.40
CA LEU A 245 17.54 -9.36 -10.14
C LEU A 245 18.86 -9.65 -9.42
N GLN A 246 19.93 -9.99 -10.15
CA GLN A 246 21.26 -10.19 -9.59
C GLN A 246 21.79 -8.89 -8.96
N GLN A 247 21.76 -7.78 -9.72
CA GLN A 247 22.18 -6.48 -9.20
C GLN A 247 21.36 -6.06 -7.98
N ARG A 248 20.05 -6.31 -8.03
CA ARG A 248 19.13 -6.05 -6.93
C ARG A 248 19.53 -6.80 -5.66
N TYR A 249 19.87 -8.08 -5.77
CA TYR A 249 20.34 -8.85 -4.61
C TYR A 249 21.64 -8.26 -4.04
N LEU A 250 22.62 -7.94 -4.90
CA LEU A 250 23.91 -7.41 -4.47
C LEU A 250 23.76 -6.08 -3.72
N VAL A 251 22.89 -5.17 -4.20
CA VAL A 251 22.61 -3.89 -3.53
C VAL A 251 21.95 -4.11 -2.16
N LEU A 252 21.11 -5.13 -2.02
CA LEU A 252 20.36 -5.41 -0.80
C LEU A 252 21.00 -6.44 0.13
N GLN A 253 22.21 -6.93 -0.19
CA GLN A 253 22.81 -8.10 0.48
C GLN A 253 22.86 -7.95 2.01
N ASP A 254 23.31 -6.80 2.50
CA ASP A 254 23.42 -6.52 3.93
C ASP A 254 22.04 -6.41 4.59
N GLU A 255 21.07 -5.78 3.92
CA GLU A 255 19.70 -5.66 4.42
C GLU A 255 19.03 -7.03 4.53
N ILE A 256 19.21 -7.90 3.52
CA ILE A 256 18.60 -9.23 3.45
C ILE A 256 18.98 -10.08 4.66
N GLN A 257 20.22 -9.98 5.16
CA GLN A 257 20.65 -10.76 6.34
C GLN A 257 19.83 -10.42 7.60
N THR A 258 19.37 -9.17 7.71
CA THR A 258 18.55 -8.71 8.85
C THR A 258 17.06 -8.93 8.68
N ARG A 259 16.61 -9.40 7.50
CA ARG A 259 15.19 -9.65 7.21
C ARG A 259 14.66 -10.91 7.91
N PRO A 260 13.33 -11.03 8.04
CA PRO A 260 12.70 -12.24 8.56
C PRO A 260 13.13 -13.50 7.82
N TYR A 261 13.17 -14.63 8.53
CA TYR A 261 13.63 -15.91 8.01
C TYR A 261 12.91 -16.32 6.70
N THR A 262 11.59 -16.13 6.63
CA THR A 262 10.77 -16.43 5.44
C THR A 262 11.26 -15.68 4.20
N SER A 263 11.58 -14.39 4.35
CA SER A 263 12.10 -13.55 3.27
C SER A 263 13.48 -14.02 2.80
N LYS A 264 14.37 -14.41 3.74
CA LYS A 264 15.69 -14.97 3.43
C LYS A 264 15.58 -16.27 2.64
N VAL A 265 14.65 -17.16 3.00
CA VAL A 265 14.40 -18.41 2.27
C VAL A 265 13.90 -18.16 0.86
N LEU A 266 13.01 -17.18 0.64
CA LEU A 266 12.54 -16.82 -0.69
C LEU A 266 13.69 -16.33 -1.60
N TRP A 267 14.57 -15.50 -1.05
CA TRP A 267 15.80 -15.10 -1.74
C TRP A 267 16.68 -16.31 -2.09
N LEU A 268 16.89 -17.22 -1.13
CA LEU A 268 17.68 -18.41 -1.38
C LEU A 268 17.12 -19.25 -2.55
N LYS A 269 15.79 -19.43 -2.59
CA LYS A 269 15.12 -20.14 -3.70
C LYS A 269 15.33 -19.47 -5.05
N LEU A 270 15.35 -18.14 -5.11
CA LEU A 270 15.64 -17.40 -6.34
C LEU A 270 17.10 -17.60 -6.76
N LEU A 271 18.04 -17.45 -5.83
CA LEU A 271 19.47 -17.64 -6.10
C LEU A 271 19.79 -19.08 -6.56
N ALA A 272 19.06 -20.07 -6.06
CA ALA A 272 19.23 -21.47 -6.46
C ALA A 272 18.95 -21.70 -7.96
N ARG A 273 18.17 -20.81 -8.59
CA ARG A 273 17.84 -20.86 -10.02
C ARG A 273 18.80 -20.05 -10.91
N MET A 274 19.77 -19.34 -10.31
CA MET A 274 20.74 -18.50 -11.01
C MET A 274 22.16 -19.03 -10.77
N PRO A 275 22.72 -19.85 -11.70
CA PRO A 275 24.04 -20.44 -11.55
C PRO A 275 25.16 -19.41 -11.31
N GLU A 276 25.02 -18.21 -11.87
CA GLU A 276 25.97 -17.10 -11.73
C GLU A 276 26.08 -16.59 -10.29
N MET A 277 25.04 -16.81 -9.47
CA MET A 277 24.96 -16.36 -8.08
C MET A 277 25.31 -17.48 -7.08
N SER A 278 26.10 -18.47 -7.49
CA SER A 278 26.40 -19.63 -6.66
C SER A 278 27.09 -19.29 -5.34
N VAL A 279 27.94 -18.26 -5.34
CA VAL A 279 28.64 -17.80 -4.12
C VAL A 279 27.65 -17.20 -3.14
N GLN A 280 26.79 -16.29 -3.61
CA GLN A 280 25.78 -15.63 -2.81
C GLN A 280 24.73 -16.61 -2.27
N HIS A 281 24.35 -17.60 -3.07
CA HIS A 281 23.50 -18.69 -2.61
C HIS A 281 24.15 -19.48 -1.48
N GLU A 282 25.41 -19.86 -1.63
CA GLU A 282 26.15 -20.61 -0.62
C GLU A 282 26.25 -19.82 0.70
N ASP A 283 26.63 -18.55 0.62
CA ASP A 283 26.75 -17.67 1.79
C ASP A 283 25.41 -17.54 2.53
N LEU A 284 24.31 -17.28 1.80
CA LEU A 284 22.99 -17.13 2.39
C LEU A 284 22.48 -18.45 2.98
N ALA A 285 22.70 -19.58 2.31
CA ALA A 285 22.28 -20.88 2.83
C ALA A 285 23.03 -21.24 4.12
N LEU A 286 24.36 -21.05 4.14
CA LEU A 286 25.17 -21.32 5.32
C LEU A 286 24.77 -20.41 6.48
N HIS A 287 24.49 -19.13 6.21
CA HIS A 287 23.95 -18.22 7.21
C HIS A 287 22.60 -18.72 7.76
N LEU A 288 21.67 -19.12 6.91
CA LEU A 288 20.37 -19.64 7.34
C LEU A 288 20.48 -20.93 8.16
N LEU A 289 21.37 -21.85 7.76
CA LEU A 289 21.65 -23.10 8.49
C LEU A 289 22.37 -22.84 9.81
N GLN A 290 23.16 -21.77 9.90
CA GLN A 290 23.71 -21.30 11.17
C GLN A 290 22.65 -20.65 12.05
N ASP A 291 21.54 -20.14 11.53
CA ASP A 291 20.47 -19.62 12.39
C ASP A 291 19.62 -20.77 12.96
N GLN A 292 19.10 -21.62 12.07
CA GLN A 292 18.30 -22.80 12.42
C GLN A 292 18.42 -23.89 11.35
N PHE A 293 18.29 -25.16 11.76
CA PHE A 293 18.29 -26.25 10.79
C PHE A 293 16.94 -26.34 10.07
N ASP A 294 16.96 -26.04 8.77
CA ASP A 294 15.83 -26.19 7.87
C ASP A 294 16.17 -27.21 6.78
N PRO A 295 15.41 -28.32 6.68
CA PRO A 295 15.57 -29.34 5.65
C PRO A 295 15.62 -28.82 4.21
N GLU A 296 14.77 -27.85 3.86
CA GLU A 296 14.68 -27.29 2.52
C GLU A 296 15.91 -26.45 2.20
N VAL A 297 16.35 -25.61 3.14
CA VAL A 297 17.58 -24.82 3.00
C VAL A 297 18.80 -25.72 2.85
N PHE A 298 18.89 -26.77 3.68
CA PHE A 298 19.99 -27.73 3.60
C PHE A 298 19.99 -28.45 2.25
N TYR A 299 18.82 -28.87 1.79
CA TYR A 299 18.66 -29.50 0.48
C TYR A 299 19.13 -28.60 -0.67
N LEU A 300 18.69 -27.34 -0.69
CA LEU A 300 19.10 -26.36 -1.71
C LEU A 300 20.61 -26.16 -1.73
N TRP A 301 21.23 -25.98 -0.56
CA TRP A 301 22.68 -25.88 -0.42
C TRP A 301 23.40 -27.12 -0.94
N PHE A 302 23.03 -28.30 -0.42
CA PHE A 302 23.71 -29.55 -0.73
C PHE A 302 23.60 -29.91 -2.21
N GLN A 303 22.39 -29.76 -2.79
CA GLN A 303 22.18 -29.98 -4.21
C GLN A 303 23.08 -29.09 -5.06
N GLN A 304 23.19 -27.80 -4.74
CA GLN A 304 24.05 -26.90 -5.49
C GLN A 304 25.53 -27.31 -5.42
N GLN A 305 26.01 -27.77 -4.26
CA GLN A 305 27.40 -28.23 -4.13
C GLN A 305 27.70 -29.46 -5.01
N LEU A 306 26.75 -30.39 -5.10
CA LEU A 306 26.89 -31.59 -5.91
C LEU A 306 26.76 -31.34 -7.42
N LEU A 307 26.02 -30.31 -7.83
CA LEU A 307 25.86 -29.94 -9.24
C LEU A 307 27.05 -29.15 -9.82
N LYS A 308 28.04 -28.78 -8.99
CA LYS A 308 29.29 -28.17 -9.47
C LYS A 308 30.02 -29.15 -10.39
N GLN A 309 30.71 -28.63 -11.42
CA GLN A 309 31.46 -29.48 -12.38
C GLN A 309 32.49 -30.38 -11.68
N ILE A 310 33.10 -29.89 -10.60
CA ILE A 310 34.01 -30.63 -9.74
C ILE A 310 33.56 -30.39 -8.29
N PRO A 311 32.72 -31.28 -7.72
CA PRO A 311 32.27 -31.15 -6.34
C PRO A 311 33.44 -31.32 -5.35
N ASP A 312 33.59 -30.36 -4.43
CA ASP A 312 34.54 -30.49 -3.32
C ASP A 312 33.88 -31.28 -2.17
N TYR A 313 33.92 -32.61 -2.29
CA TYR A 313 33.37 -33.51 -1.28
C TYR A 313 33.98 -33.32 0.11
N THR A 314 35.24 -32.89 0.20
CA THR A 314 35.92 -32.66 1.49
C THR A 314 35.33 -31.45 2.18
N TYR A 315 35.15 -30.35 1.44
CA TYR A 315 34.52 -29.14 1.95
C TYR A 315 33.08 -29.40 2.40
N VAL A 316 32.29 -30.10 1.57
CA VAL A 316 30.88 -30.42 1.91
C VAL A 316 30.80 -31.30 3.16
N GLU A 317 31.65 -32.32 3.28
CA GLU A 317 31.71 -33.17 4.47
C GLU A 317 32.04 -32.36 5.73
N GLN A 318 33.04 -31.48 5.67
CA GLN A 318 33.42 -30.63 6.80
C GLN A 318 32.26 -29.74 7.26
N ARG A 319 31.51 -29.16 6.31
CA ARG A 319 30.31 -28.36 6.63
C ARG A 319 29.22 -29.20 7.26
N ILE A 320 28.98 -30.41 6.78
CA ILE A 320 28.01 -31.31 7.40
C ILE A 320 28.43 -31.67 8.82
N MET A 321 29.71 -31.97 9.06
CA MET A 321 30.21 -32.26 10.41
C MET A 321 30.03 -31.07 11.37
N GLN A 322 30.23 -29.83 10.89
CA GLN A 322 29.94 -28.62 11.68
C GLN A 322 28.45 -28.53 12.04
N LEU A 323 27.56 -28.86 11.10
CA LEU A 323 26.12 -28.90 11.34
C LEU A 323 25.72 -30.03 12.30
N GLU A 324 26.33 -31.21 12.21
CA GLU A 324 26.09 -32.34 13.14
C GLU A 324 26.51 -32.01 14.58
N GLN A 325 27.58 -31.23 14.75
CA GLN A 325 28.00 -30.75 16.08
C GLN A 325 26.98 -29.80 16.70
N ARG A 326 26.27 -29.03 15.87
CA ARG A 326 25.28 -28.04 16.32
C ARG A 326 23.88 -28.63 16.47
N TYR A 327 23.47 -29.44 15.51
CA TYR A 327 22.15 -30.05 15.44
C TYR A 327 22.30 -31.56 15.60
N THR A 328 22.03 -32.01 16.82
CA THR A 328 22.10 -33.44 17.13
C THR A 328 20.88 -34.18 16.55
N SER A 329 21.08 -35.44 16.20
CA SER A 329 19.99 -36.35 15.81
C SER A 329 19.23 -35.95 14.53
N VAL A 330 19.91 -35.37 13.53
CA VAL A 330 19.31 -34.98 12.24
C VAL A 330 19.62 -36.05 11.17
N PRO A 331 18.66 -36.92 10.78
CA PRO A 331 18.92 -38.01 9.83
C PRO A 331 19.36 -37.53 8.45
N MET A 332 18.94 -36.33 8.05
CA MET A 332 19.27 -35.72 6.76
C MET A 332 20.78 -35.48 6.58
N LEU A 333 21.48 -35.14 7.66
CA LEU A 333 22.93 -34.92 7.63
C LEU A 333 23.66 -36.24 7.39
N SER A 334 23.23 -37.32 8.06
CA SER A 334 23.76 -38.67 7.84
C SER A 334 23.43 -39.21 6.45
N PHE A 335 22.22 -38.92 5.95
CA PHE A 335 21.82 -39.23 4.58
C PHE A 335 22.75 -38.54 3.57
N ALA A 336 23.02 -37.25 3.73
CA ALA A 336 23.92 -36.50 2.85
C ALA A 336 25.37 -37.02 2.91
N LYS A 337 25.90 -37.32 4.10
CA LYS A 337 27.24 -37.91 4.26
C LYS A 337 27.36 -39.27 3.57
N TRP A 338 26.31 -40.09 3.60
CA TRP A 338 26.31 -41.37 2.89
C TRP A 338 26.58 -41.19 1.39
N HIS A 339 25.92 -40.21 0.76
CA HIS A 339 26.16 -39.91 -0.67
C HIS A 339 27.60 -39.46 -0.94
N ILE A 340 28.20 -38.69 -0.03
CA ILE A 340 29.61 -38.30 -0.11
C ILE A 340 30.53 -39.53 0.00
N TYR A 341 30.26 -40.43 0.93
CA TYR A 341 31.07 -41.63 1.15
C TYR A 341 31.02 -42.59 -0.04
N VAL A 342 29.84 -42.78 -0.62
CA VAL A 342 29.69 -43.56 -1.86
C VAL A 342 30.44 -42.91 -3.02
N ALA A 343 30.30 -41.59 -3.22
CA ALA A 343 31.00 -40.87 -4.29
C ALA A 343 32.53 -40.88 -4.13
N THR A 344 33.03 -40.93 -2.90
CA THR A 344 34.46 -40.98 -2.55
C THR A 344 34.98 -42.40 -2.31
N GLN A 345 34.21 -43.44 -2.66
CA GLN A 345 34.57 -44.87 -2.54
C GLN A 345 34.88 -45.34 -1.09
N ARG A 346 34.36 -44.64 -0.08
CA ARG A 346 34.48 -45.01 1.35
C ARG A 346 33.32 -45.91 1.79
N GLN A 347 33.26 -47.12 1.25
CA GLN A 347 32.14 -48.04 1.45
C GLN A 347 31.91 -48.43 2.93
N ALA A 348 32.99 -48.70 3.68
CA ALA A 348 32.89 -49.08 5.09
C ALA A 348 32.22 -47.99 5.96
N ASP A 349 32.59 -46.73 5.73
CA ASP A 349 32.01 -45.59 6.44
C ASP A 349 30.54 -45.38 6.04
N ALA A 350 30.21 -45.59 4.76
CA ALA A 350 28.84 -45.53 4.26
C ALA A 350 27.94 -46.59 4.91
N GLU A 351 28.43 -47.84 5.03
CA GLU A 351 27.71 -48.92 5.70
C GLU A 351 27.47 -48.63 7.18
N GLN A 352 28.44 -48.05 7.87
CA GLN A 352 28.30 -47.66 9.27
C GLN A 352 27.15 -46.65 9.47
N LEU A 353 27.00 -45.69 8.56
CA LEU A 353 25.91 -44.70 8.63
C LEU A 353 24.52 -45.34 8.52
N LEU A 354 24.37 -46.45 7.80
CA LEU A 354 23.07 -47.13 7.62
C LEU A 354 22.50 -47.73 8.90
N THR A 355 23.34 -47.92 9.93
CA THR A 355 22.91 -48.38 11.26
C THR A 355 22.21 -47.29 12.09
N LEU A 356 22.38 -46.03 11.69
CA LEU A 356 21.77 -44.88 12.36
C LEU A 356 20.33 -44.69 11.90
N TYR A 357 19.47 -44.21 12.81
CA TYR A 357 18.05 -43.88 12.58
C TYR A 357 17.27 -45.02 11.87
N PRO A 358 17.03 -46.16 12.55
CA PRO A 358 16.38 -47.33 11.96
C PRO A 358 14.96 -47.06 11.46
N ASP A 359 14.22 -46.16 12.11
CA ASP A 359 12.82 -45.87 11.76
C ASP A 359 12.67 -44.68 10.79
N ASN A 360 13.76 -44.08 10.32
CA ASN A 360 13.71 -42.93 9.42
C ASN A 360 13.54 -43.35 7.96
N ILE A 361 12.67 -42.64 7.22
CA ILE A 361 12.34 -42.89 5.80
C ILE A 361 13.57 -42.76 4.90
N LEU A 362 14.37 -41.71 5.06
CA LEU A 362 15.57 -41.45 4.24
C LEU A 362 16.62 -42.55 4.44
N MET A 363 16.87 -42.95 5.69
CA MET A 363 17.82 -44.02 6.00
C MET A 363 17.31 -45.40 5.56
N SER A 364 16.00 -45.62 5.61
CA SER A 364 15.37 -46.85 5.09
C SER A 364 15.50 -46.93 3.57
N TYR A 365 15.29 -45.82 2.87
CA TYR A 365 15.57 -45.72 1.43
C TYR A 365 17.02 -46.11 1.13
N LEU A 366 18.00 -45.58 1.87
CA LEU A 366 19.42 -45.92 1.64
C LEU A 366 19.75 -47.39 1.92
N ARG A 367 19.16 -48.00 2.96
CA ARG A 367 19.33 -49.44 3.24
C ARG A 367 18.75 -50.33 2.14
N ILE A 368 17.58 -49.98 1.62
CA ILE A 368 16.98 -50.72 0.50
C ILE A 368 17.81 -50.48 -0.77
N LYS A 369 18.24 -49.25 -1.03
CA LYS A 369 19.10 -48.93 -2.17
C LYS A 369 20.44 -49.69 -2.12
N SER A 370 21.09 -49.77 -0.97
CA SER A 370 22.37 -50.48 -0.83
C SER A 370 22.22 -51.99 -1.00
N THR A 371 21.07 -52.58 -0.63
CA THR A 371 20.79 -54.01 -0.82
C THR A 371 20.40 -54.37 -2.25
N LEU A 372 19.77 -53.43 -2.99
CA LEU A 372 19.41 -53.63 -4.39
C LEU A 372 20.60 -53.54 -5.36
N GLY A 373 21.74 -52.97 -4.93
CA GLY A 373 22.94 -52.82 -5.75
C GLY A 373 22.69 -51.98 -7.01
N ASP A 374 23.44 -52.22 -8.08
CA ASP A 374 23.37 -51.45 -9.34
C ASP A 374 22.20 -51.86 -10.26
N ASN A 375 21.10 -52.41 -9.75
CA ASN A 375 19.95 -52.79 -10.59
C ASN A 375 19.09 -51.53 -10.91
N PRO A 376 19.17 -50.99 -12.14
CA PRO A 376 18.57 -49.69 -12.45
C PRO A 376 17.05 -49.72 -12.44
N ASP A 377 16.42 -50.86 -12.76
CA ASP A 377 14.96 -50.97 -12.81
C ASP A 377 14.35 -51.07 -11.41
N LEU A 378 15.02 -51.76 -10.48
CA LEU A 378 14.58 -51.82 -9.08
C LEU A 378 14.83 -50.49 -8.34
N ILE A 379 15.93 -49.79 -8.63
CA ILE A 379 16.16 -48.43 -8.13
C ILE A 379 15.08 -47.48 -8.64
N ARG A 380 14.69 -47.57 -9.92
CA ARG A 380 13.62 -46.74 -10.48
C ARG A 380 12.28 -46.98 -9.76
N GLN A 381 11.94 -48.24 -9.50
CA GLN A 381 10.73 -48.58 -8.74
C GLN A 381 10.79 -48.07 -7.30
N LEU A 382 11.95 -48.18 -6.64
CA LEU A 382 12.16 -47.62 -5.30
C LEU A 382 11.96 -46.11 -5.30
N ASN A 383 12.54 -45.38 -6.25
CA ASN A 383 12.38 -43.94 -6.36
C ASN A 383 10.90 -43.55 -6.53
N LEU A 384 10.13 -44.25 -7.37
CA LEU A 384 8.70 -43.99 -7.53
C LEU A 384 7.90 -44.17 -6.23
N ILE A 385 8.28 -45.12 -5.38
CA ILE A 385 7.59 -45.36 -4.10
C ILE A 385 7.86 -44.21 -3.13
N PHE A 386 9.11 -43.74 -3.07
CA PHE A 386 9.54 -42.72 -2.11
C PHE A 386 9.27 -41.28 -2.58
N GLU A 387 9.38 -40.98 -3.88
CA GLU A 387 9.09 -39.66 -4.46
C GLU A 387 7.61 -39.26 -4.36
N ASN A 388 6.70 -40.22 -4.17
CA ASN A 388 5.28 -39.96 -3.92
C ASN A 388 4.97 -39.58 -2.46
N ASP A 389 5.95 -39.68 -1.54
CA ASP A 389 5.81 -39.18 -0.18
C ASP A 389 6.11 -37.67 -0.15
N VAL A 390 5.17 -36.90 0.42
CA VAL A 390 5.24 -35.43 0.52
C VAL A 390 6.49 -34.95 1.29
N ASN A 391 7.08 -35.82 2.11
CA ASN A 391 8.26 -35.51 2.93
C ASN A 391 9.58 -36.00 2.32
N PHE A 392 9.56 -36.64 1.14
CA PHE A 392 10.78 -37.14 0.52
C PHE A 392 11.48 -36.06 -0.30
N LEU A 393 12.76 -35.81 0.01
CA LEU A 393 13.62 -34.91 -0.76
C LEU A 393 14.30 -35.68 -1.89
N ASN A 394 14.03 -35.28 -3.14
CA ASN A 394 14.63 -35.92 -4.31
C ASN A 394 15.97 -35.27 -4.67
N PHE A 395 17.08 -35.81 -4.18
CA PHE A 395 18.40 -35.34 -4.62
C PHE A 395 18.67 -35.78 -6.07
N LYS A 396 18.78 -34.81 -6.99
CA LYS A 396 19.32 -35.04 -8.34
C LYS A 396 20.82 -35.33 -8.21
N ILE A 397 21.18 -36.61 -8.11
CA ILE A 397 22.58 -37.11 -8.02
C ILE A 397 22.85 -38.02 -9.20
#